data_AF-A0A356L760-F1
#
_entry.id   AF-A0A356L760-F1
#
_cell.length_a   1.000
_cell.length_b   1.000
_cell.length_c   1.000
_cell.angle_alpha   90.00
_cell.angle_beta   90.00
_cell.angle_gamma   90.00
#
_symmetry.space_group_name_H-M   'P 1'
#
loop_
_entity.id
_entity.type
_entity.pdbx_description
1 polymer ?
#
loop_
_entity_poly.entity_id
_entity_poly.type
_entity_poly.pdbx_seq_one_letter_code
_entity_poly.pdbx_strand_id
1 'polypeptide(L)'
;STYATIMSTIVDRGYVEQDKQRRFHPTSGGWVIAAYLAKYFNELVDVNFTAKTEDTLDDVSNGKQEKVAALRAFWTPTESMIDGARGIKTTEIIDEINHVMHHHLFPDGNDKCPKCGGKLGIKLSKFGAFIGCENYPTCNYTQRLSDVAAPSADAADTPAKPANASTDLGDGISFRVGRFGPYVTDGKKNAAAKNYTADTITLDVARELLAGGPKKAEPIELGKNPATDQMIYYYPTGRYGAYISSNKVNVSVKTQPDLETAIDLINNKKPSTRFRKKAK
;
A
#
# COMPACT_ATOMS: atom_id res chain seq x y z
N SER A 1 -22.43 9.64 18.69
CA SER A 1 -22.03 10.13 17.36
C SER A 1 -20.80 9.41 16.78
N THR A 2 -20.11 8.55 17.52
CA THR A 2 -18.79 8.00 17.14
C THR A 2 -18.83 6.56 16.62
N TYR A 3 -19.86 5.76 16.94
CA TYR A 3 -19.89 4.32 16.66
C TYR A 3 -19.67 3.96 15.18
N ALA A 4 -20.45 4.54 14.27
CA ALA A 4 -20.33 4.25 12.83
C ALA A 4 -18.96 4.66 12.27
N THR A 5 -18.43 5.81 12.72
CA THR A 5 -17.11 6.33 12.31
C THR A 5 -15.98 5.46 12.83
N ILE A 6 -16.06 4.94 14.06
CA ILE A 6 -15.07 4.00 14.60
C ILE A 6 -15.06 2.73 13.75
N MET A 7 -16.23 2.16 13.47
CA MET A 7 -16.36 0.93 12.67
C MET A 7 -15.82 1.09 11.25
N SER A 8 -16.12 2.20 10.56
CA SER A 8 -15.55 2.43 9.23
C SER A 8 -14.04 2.67 9.29
N THR A 9 -13.56 3.42 10.28
CA THR A 9 -12.13 3.74 10.42
C THR A 9 -11.26 2.50 10.61
N ILE A 10 -11.69 1.54 11.44
CA ILE A 10 -10.91 0.32 11.68
C ILE A 10 -10.84 -0.59 10.45
N VAL A 11 -11.86 -0.56 9.59
CA VAL A 11 -11.87 -1.27 8.30
C VAL A 11 -11.02 -0.53 7.27
N ASP A 12 -11.22 0.78 7.12
CA ASP A 12 -10.52 1.61 6.13
C ASP A 12 -9.00 1.65 6.37
N ARG A 13 -8.59 1.59 7.64
CA ARG A 13 -7.17 1.48 8.04
C ARG A 13 -6.62 0.06 7.96
N GLY A 14 -7.45 -0.93 7.64
CA GLY A 14 -7.05 -2.32 7.49
C GLY A 14 -6.69 -3.03 8.78
N TYR A 15 -7.20 -2.59 9.94
CA TYR A 15 -7.02 -3.30 11.22
C TYR A 15 -7.93 -4.52 11.32
N VAL A 16 -9.11 -4.44 10.70
CA VAL A 16 -10.07 -5.53 10.60
C VAL A 16 -10.55 -5.65 9.15
N GLU A 17 -10.96 -6.85 8.77
CA GLU A 17 -11.68 -7.13 7.52
C GLU A 17 -13.07 -7.66 7.82
N GLN A 18 -14.00 -7.50 6.87
CA GLN A 18 -15.33 -8.05 6.97
C GLN A 18 -15.47 -9.26 6.05
N ASP A 19 -15.95 -10.38 6.59
CA ASP A 19 -16.28 -11.53 5.77
C ASP A 19 -17.58 -11.32 4.96
N LYS A 20 -17.94 -12.30 4.13
CA LYS A 20 -19.20 -12.25 3.33
C LYS A 20 -20.46 -12.12 4.20
N GLN A 21 -20.37 -12.46 5.48
CA GLN A 21 -21.46 -12.37 6.46
C GLN A 21 -21.38 -11.08 7.29
N ARG A 22 -20.49 -10.13 6.91
CA ARG A 22 -20.22 -8.85 7.57
C ARG A 22 -19.71 -8.97 9.01
N ARG A 23 -19.13 -10.12 9.37
CA ARG A 23 -18.45 -10.28 10.66
C ARG A 23 -17.06 -9.70 10.56
N PHE A 24 -16.62 -9.01 11.62
CA PHE A 24 -15.29 -8.44 11.69
C PHE A 24 -14.29 -9.50 12.10
N HIS A 25 -13.23 -9.63 11.31
CA HIS A 25 -12.07 -10.46 11.61
C HIS A 25 -10.85 -9.56 11.71
N PRO A 26 -10.07 -9.62 12.79
CA PRO A 26 -8.84 -8.85 12.90
C PRO A 26 -7.87 -9.26 11.80
N THR A 27 -7.30 -8.26 11.11
CA THR A 27 -6.20 -8.55 10.20
C THR A 27 -4.96 -8.85 11.02
N SER A 28 -4.05 -9.55 10.37
CA SER A 28 -2.65 -9.68 10.74
C SER A 28 -1.98 -8.40 11.27
N GLY A 29 -2.19 -7.26 10.58
CA GLY A 29 -1.64 -5.97 11.00
C GLY A 29 -2.38 -5.39 12.20
N GLY A 30 -3.70 -5.58 12.28
CA GLY A 30 -4.50 -5.22 13.44
C GLY A 30 -4.06 -5.93 14.71
N TRP A 31 -3.81 -7.24 14.64
CA TRP A 31 -3.28 -8.03 15.75
C TRP A 31 -1.92 -7.54 16.25
N VAL A 32 -0.99 -7.28 15.33
CA VAL A 32 0.35 -6.76 15.66
C VAL A 32 0.26 -5.44 16.44
N ILE A 33 -0.59 -4.52 15.98
CA ILE A 33 -0.77 -3.22 16.62
C ILE A 33 -1.49 -3.38 17.96
N ALA A 34 -2.52 -4.21 18.03
CA ALA A 34 -3.25 -4.48 19.27
C ALA A 34 -2.34 -5.09 20.34
N ALA A 35 -1.51 -6.08 19.99
CA ALA A 35 -0.54 -6.69 20.89
C ALA A 35 0.50 -5.68 21.39
N TYR A 36 1.00 -4.83 20.50
CA TYR A 36 1.93 -3.75 20.86
C TYR A 36 1.30 -2.77 21.86
N LEU A 37 0.09 -2.28 21.57
CA LEU A 37 -0.60 -1.33 22.44
C LEU A 37 -0.98 -1.96 23.78
N ALA A 38 -1.45 -3.21 23.81
CA ALA A 38 -1.77 -3.92 25.05
C ALA A 38 -0.54 -4.11 25.95
N LYS A 39 0.66 -4.29 25.38
CA LYS A 39 1.90 -4.46 26.15
C LYS A 39 2.41 -3.14 26.72
N TYR A 40 2.53 -2.11 25.89
CA TYR A 40 3.26 -0.88 26.24
C TYR A 40 2.36 0.29 26.62
N PHE A 41 1.09 0.23 26.25
CA PHE A 41 0.11 1.29 26.45
C PHE A 41 -1.18 0.71 27.06
N ASN A 42 -1.05 -0.31 27.91
CA ASN A 42 -2.18 -1.05 28.50
C ASN A 42 -3.25 -0.11 29.07
N GLU A 43 -2.83 0.90 29.83
CA GLU A 43 -3.76 1.89 30.40
C GLU A 43 -4.52 2.68 29.33
N LEU A 44 -3.89 3.06 28.22
CA LEU A 44 -4.55 3.84 27.16
C LEU A 44 -5.57 3.03 26.35
N VAL A 45 -5.35 1.71 26.24
CA VAL A 45 -6.28 0.81 25.52
C VAL A 45 -7.27 0.10 26.44
N ASP A 46 -7.20 0.39 27.75
CA ASP A 46 -8.17 -0.11 28.71
C ASP A 46 -9.54 0.55 28.48
N VAL A 47 -10.59 -0.27 28.56
CA VAL A 47 -11.97 0.18 28.34
C VAL A 47 -12.41 1.16 29.43
N ASN A 48 -11.97 0.99 30.68
CA ASN A 48 -12.31 1.89 31.77
C ASN A 48 -11.59 3.24 31.63
N PHE A 49 -10.34 3.24 31.17
CA PHE A 49 -9.64 4.48 30.86
C PHE A 49 -10.38 5.28 29.78
N THR A 50 -10.82 4.59 28.72
CA THR A 50 -11.60 5.22 27.64
C THR A 50 -12.92 5.79 28.17
N ALA A 51 -13.67 5.01 28.95
CA ALA A 51 -14.92 5.46 29.55
C ALA A 51 -14.74 6.70 30.44
N LYS A 52 -13.72 6.68 31.32
CA LYS A 52 -13.40 7.81 32.19
C LYS A 52 -13.00 9.07 31.41
N THR A 53 -12.35 8.90 30.26
CA THR A 53 -11.99 10.01 29.38
C THR A 53 -13.23 10.65 28.77
N GLU A 54 -14.20 9.86 28.30
CA GLU A 54 -15.48 10.39 27.81
C GLU A 54 -16.25 11.11 28.92
N ASP A 55 -16.32 10.54 30.13
CA ASP A 55 -16.94 11.21 31.29
C ASP A 55 -16.26 12.56 31.61
N THR A 56 -14.93 12.61 31.53
CA THR A 56 -14.14 13.84 31.73
C THR A 56 -14.47 14.89 30.66
N LEU A 57 -14.66 14.48 29.41
CA LEU A 57 -15.04 15.39 28.32
C LEU A 57 -16.45 15.96 28.52
N ASP A 58 -17.38 15.14 29.02
CA ASP A 58 -18.72 15.58 29.38
C ASP A 58 -18.71 16.55 30.57
N ASP A 59 -17.90 16.28 31.60
CA ASP A 59 -17.75 17.18 32.75
C ASP A 59 -17.15 18.54 32.37
N VAL A 60 -16.18 18.56 31.45
CA VAL A 60 -15.66 19.82 30.87
C VAL A 60 -16.75 20.55 30.09
N SER A 61 -17.52 19.83 29.26
CA SER A 61 -18.60 20.43 28.46
C SER A 61 -19.72 21.02 29.31
N ASN A 62 -19.98 20.41 30.47
CA ASN A 62 -20.97 20.87 31.45
C ASN A 62 -20.40 21.90 32.46
N GLY A 63 -19.13 22.30 32.33
CA GLY A 63 -18.48 23.27 33.21
C GLY A 63 -18.17 22.74 34.63
N LYS A 64 -18.25 21.43 34.85
CA LYS A 64 -17.93 20.77 36.13
C LYS A 64 -16.43 20.56 36.32
N GLN A 65 -15.65 20.59 35.23
CA GLN A 65 -14.20 20.45 35.26
C GLN A 65 -13.50 21.52 34.41
N GLU A 66 -12.37 22.00 34.91
CA GLU A 66 -11.54 22.98 34.20
C GLU A 66 -10.75 22.29 33.08
N LYS A 67 -10.80 22.89 31.87
CA LYS A 67 -10.26 22.30 30.63
C LYS A 67 -8.75 22.04 30.69
N VAL A 68 -7.95 22.99 31.17
CA VAL A 68 -6.49 22.86 31.23
C VAL A 68 -6.08 21.81 32.25
N ALA A 69 -6.77 21.73 33.38
CA ALA A 69 -6.60 20.69 34.39
C ALA A 69 -6.92 19.30 33.82
N ALA A 70 -8.04 19.14 33.10
CA ALA A 70 -8.39 17.90 32.42
C ALA A 70 -7.32 17.46 31.41
N LEU A 71 -6.87 18.39 30.55
CA LEU A 71 -5.81 18.11 29.58
C LEU A 71 -4.50 17.70 30.25
N ARG A 72 -4.11 18.37 31.34
CA ARG A 72 -2.89 18.01 32.10
C ARG A 72 -3.02 16.62 32.73
N ALA A 73 -4.17 16.32 33.33
CA ALA A 73 -4.44 15.02 33.94
C ALA A 73 -4.40 13.86 32.93
N PHE A 74 -4.85 14.09 31.69
CA PHE A 74 -4.71 13.13 30.60
C PHE A 74 -3.25 13.03 30.09
N TRP A 75 -2.60 14.18 29.88
CA TRP A 75 -1.30 14.23 29.21
C TRP A 75 -0.16 13.66 30.05
N THR A 76 -0.06 14.02 31.33
CA THR A 76 1.06 13.60 32.20
C THR A 76 1.26 12.07 32.26
N PRO A 77 0.25 11.22 32.50
CA PRO A 77 0.44 9.77 32.47
C PRO A 77 0.74 9.26 31.05
N THR A 78 0.06 9.81 30.03
CA THR A 78 0.28 9.43 28.62
C THR A 78 1.72 9.69 28.18
N GLU A 79 2.28 10.85 28.54
CA GLU A 79 3.66 11.24 28.26
C GLU A 79 4.64 10.28 28.93
N SER A 80 4.40 9.90 30.19
CA SER A 80 5.24 8.92 30.89
C SER A 80 5.22 7.54 30.21
N MET A 81 4.07 7.11 29.66
CA MET A 81 4.01 5.85 28.89
C MET A 81 4.78 5.97 27.57
N ILE A 82 4.64 7.10 26.87
CA ILE A 82 5.39 7.36 25.63
C ILE A 82 6.90 7.36 25.91
N ASP A 83 7.33 8.02 26.97
CA ASP A 83 8.74 8.09 27.37
C ASP A 83 9.27 6.71 27.78
N GLY A 84 8.48 5.91 28.49
CA GLY A 84 8.81 4.51 28.77
C GLY A 84 8.98 3.66 27.52
N ALA A 85 8.25 3.98 26.45
CA ALA A 85 8.35 3.32 25.15
C ALA A 85 9.46 3.90 24.23
N ARG A 86 9.94 5.12 24.50
CA ARG A 86 11.02 5.80 23.75
C ARG A 86 12.38 5.15 24.04
N GLY A 87 12.62 4.02 23.40
CA GLY A 87 13.89 3.30 23.53
C GLY A 87 13.77 1.82 23.19
N ILE A 88 12.54 1.30 23.16
CA ILE A 88 12.29 -0.08 22.77
C ILE A 88 12.65 -0.24 21.30
N LYS A 89 13.55 -1.17 21.02
CA LYS A 89 13.95 -1.45 19.64
C LYS A 89 12.82 -2.17 18.93
N THR A 90 12.66 -1.91 17.64
CA THR A 90 11.69 -2.62 16.79
C THR A 90 11.90 -4.13 16.83
N THR A 91 13.13 -4.61 17.01
CA THR A 91 13.42 -6.04 17.18
C THR A 91 12.81 -6.61 18.45
N GLU A 92 12.94 -5.93 19.58
CA GLU A 92 12.36 -6.37 20.86
C GLU A 92 10.84 -6.40 20.80
N ILE A 93 10.24 -5.42 20.11
CA ILE A 93 8.79 -5.40 19.83
C ILE A 93 8.38 -6.61 19.00
N ILE A 94 9.12 -6.91 17.93
CA ILE A 94 8.82 -8.06 17.05
C ILE A 94 8.98 -9.38 17.81
N ASP A 95 10.02 -9.53 18.62
CA ASP A 95 10.28 -10.75 19.39
C ASP A 95 9.18 -10.99 20.43
N GLU A 96 8.76 -9.92 21.12
CA GLU A 96 7.65 -9.99 22.07
C GLU A 96 6.31 -10.30 21.38
N ILE A 97 6.03 -9.65 20.24
CA ILE A 97 4.84 -9.98 19.44
C ILE A 97 4.89 -11.43 18.99
N ASN A 98 6.05 -11.93 18.55
CA ASN A 98 6.21 -13.33 18.18
C ASN A 98 5.97 -14.26 19.36
N HIS A 99 6.40 -13.89 20.57
CA HIS A 99 6.14 -14.66 21.78
C HIS A 99 4.64 -14.73 22.11
N VAL A 100 3.97 -13.58 22.17
CA VAL A 100 2.53 -13.49 22.52
C VAL A 100 1.65 -14.11 21.44
N MET A 101 1.98 -13.89 20.17
CA MET A 101 1.19 -14.36 19.03
C MET A 101 1.52 -15.80 18.63
N HIS A 102 2.59 -16.41 19.15
CA HIS A 102 3.06 -17.73 18.68
C HIS A 102 1.93 -18.76 18.63
N HIS A 103 1.18 -18.90 19.73
CA HIS A 103 0.07 -19.85 19.81
C HIS A 103 -1.08 -19.50 18.86
N HIS A 104 -1.34 -18.21 18.63
CA HIS A 104 -2.39 -17.77 17.70
C HIS A 104 -2.00 -18.00 16.24
N LEU A 105 -0.72 -17.85 15.90
CA LEU A 105 -0.20 -18.05 14.55
C LEU A 105 0.11 -19.52 14.24
N PHE A 106 0.41 -20.31 15.25
CA PHE A 106 0.76 -21.71 15.08
C PHE A 106 -0.03 -22.55 16.09
N PRO A 107 -1.37 -22.56 16.02
CA PRO A 107 -2.21 -23.27 16.98
C PRO A 107 -1.90 -24.78 16.98
N ASP A 108 -1.58 -25.33 15.82
CA ASP A 108 -1.20 -26.74 15.62
C ASP A 108 0.30 -26.99 15.83
N GLY A 109 1.06 -25.98 16.26
CA GLY A 109 2.52 -26.08 16.45
C GLY A 109 3.33 -26.18 15.16
N ASN A 110 2.74 -25.88 14.00
CA ASN A 110 3.43 -25.89 12.70
C ASN A 110 4.27 -24.62 12.47
N ASP A 111 5.18 -24.32 13.40
CA ASP A 111 6.07 -23.16 13.33
C ASP A 111 7.39 -23.44 12.60
N LYS A 112 7.50 -24.59 11.92
CA LYS A 112 8.70 -25.01 11.20
C LYS A 112 8.69 -24.55 9.75
N CYS A 113 9.79 -23.95 9.32
CA CYS A 113 10.00 -23.52 7.97
C CYS A 113 10.11 -24.73 7.02
N PRO A 114 9.32 -24.81 5.94
CA PRO A 114 9.37 -25.95 5.02
C PRO A 114 10.66 -26.01 4.19
N LYS A 115 11.40 -24.89 4.10
CA LYS A 115 12.64 -24.80 3.32
C LYS A 115 13.88 -25.27 4.08
N CYS A 116 13.94 -25.01 5.40
CA CYS A 116 15.17 -25.27 6.18
C CYS A 116 14.92 -25.84 7.59
N GLY A 117 13.66 -26.08 7.98
CA GLY A 117 13.30 -26.58 9.30
C GLY A 117 13.48 -25.58 10.46
N GLY A 118 13.94 -24.36 10.19
CA GLY A 118 14.08 -23.29 11.20
C GLY A 118 12.74 -22.72 11.64
N LYS A 119 12.71 -21.94 12.71
CA LYS A 119 11.46 -21.39 13.25
C LYS A 119 10.89 -20.26 12.38
N LEU A 120 9.56 -20.17 12.33
CA LEU A 120 8.79 -19.14 11.66
C LEU A 120 8.25 -18.12 12.67
N GLY A 121 8.20 -16.87 12.27
CA GLY A 121 7.62 -15.79 13.05
C GLY A 121 7.22 -14.59 12.19
N ILE A 122 6.49 -13.65 12.77
CA ILE A 122 6.16 -12.35 12.20
C ILE A 122 7.45 -11.56 11.94
N LYS A 123 7.52 -10.98 10.76
CA LYS A 123 8.48 -9.95 10.35
C LYS A 123 7.73 -8.75 9.77
N LEU A 124 8.35 -7.58 9.88
CA LEU A 124 7.81 -6.32 9.35
C LEU A 124 8.51 -5.92 8.06
N SER A 125 7.75 -5.44 7.08
CA SER A 125 8.26 -4.80 5.87
C SER A 125 7.54 -3.47 5.63
N LYS A 126 8.04 -2.69 4.65
CA LYS A 126 7.33 -1.50 4.14
C LYS A 126 5.94 -1.79 3.55
N PHE A 127 5.61 -3.06 3.31
CA PHE A 127 4.34 -3.51 2.77
C PHE A 127 3.44 -4.17 3.84
N GLY A 128 3.86 -4.14 5.11
CA GLY A 128 3.13 -4.76 6.23
C GLY A 128 3.84 -5.97 6.83
N ALA A 129 3.15 -6.59 7.79
CA ALA A 129 3.61 -7.77 8.51
C ALA A 129 3.40 -9.05 7.69
N PHE A 130 4.33 -10.00 7.81
CA PHE A 130 4.30 -11.29 7.12
C PHE A 130 5.00 -12.36 7.97
N ILE A 131 4.76 -13.65 7.71
CA ILE A 131 5.52 -14.73 8.35
C ILE A 131 6.81 -14.96 7.57
N GLY A 132 7.95 -15.02 8.26
CA GLY A 132 9.24 -15.33 7.66
C GLY A 132 10.08 -16.24 8.54
N CYS A 133 11.06 -16.91 7.93
CA CYS A 133 12.01 -17.74 8.66
C CYS A 133 12.98 -16.89 9.49
N GLU A 134 13.22 -17.28 10.75
CA GLU A 134 14.17 -16.62 11.65
C GLU A 134 15.60 -16.63 11.09
N ASN A 135 15.98 -17.69 10.36
CA ASN A 135 17.32 -17.85 9.77
C ASN A 135 17.64 -16.90 8.60
N TYR A 136 16.81 -15.90 8.29
CA TYR A 136 17.19 -14.87 7.31
C TYR A 136 18.50 -14.16 7.73
N PRO A 137 19.48 -13.93 6.83
CA PRO A 137 19.38 -14.01 5.37
C PRO A 137 19.66 -15.38 4.73
N THR A 138 20.03 -16.41 5.50
CA THR A 138 20.38 -17.72 4.93
C THR A 138 19.15 -18.50 4.42
N CYS A 139 17.97 -18.24 5.01
CA CYS A 139 16.69 -18.70 4.50
C CYS A 139 15.76 -17.52 4.19
N ASN A 140 15.23 -17.48 2.96
CA ASN A 140 14.33 -16.43 2.46
C ASN A 140 12.87 -16.88 2.33
N TYR A 141 12.47 -17.94 3.05
CA TYR A 141 11.07 -18.38 3.10
C TYR A 141 10.19 -17.30 3.74
N THR A 142 9.06 -17.02 3.10
CA THR A 142 8.06 -16.06 3.55
C THR A 142 6.65 -16.53 3.20
N GLN A 143 5.67 -16.21 4.04
CA GLN A 143 4.26 -16.53 3.89
C GLN A 143 3.41 -15.33 4.33
N ARG A 144 2.19 -15.20 3.79
CA ARG A 144 1.28 -14.12 4.21
C ARG A 144 0.68 -14.47 5.56
N LEU A 145 0.45 -13.45 6.37
CA LEU A 145 -0.10 -13.62 7.70
C LEU A 145 -1.61 -13.95 7.68
N SER A 146 -2.29 -13.71 6.54
CA SER A 146 -3.68 -14.12 6.27
C SER A 146 -3.87 -15.64 6.10
N ASP A 147 -2.83 -16.34 5.67
CA ASP A 147 -2.91 -17.76 5.28
C ASP A 147 -2.87 -18.70 6.49
N VAL A 148 -2.84 -18.13 7.69
CA VAL A 148 -2.64 -18.81 8.97
C VAL A 148 -3.96 -18.96 9.74
N ALA A 149 -4.96 -18.14 9.40
CA ALA A 149 -6.26 -18.13 10.06
C ALA A 149 -7.28 -19.13 9.47
N ALA A 150 -6.88 -19.98 8.53
CA ALA A 150 -7.76 -20.97 7.90
C ALA A 150 -7.25 -22.39 8.18
N PRO A 151 -8.00 -23.23 8.94
CA PRO A 151 -7.73 -24.65 8.96
C PRO A 151 -8.24 -25.23 7.64
N SER A 152 -7.33 -25.49 6.72
CA SER A 152 -7.59 -26.44 5.64
C SER A 152 -6.40 -27.37 5.52
N ALA A 153 -6.59 -28.59 6.01
CA ALA A 153 -5.91 -29.75 5.49
C ALA A 153 -6.04 -29.77 3.97
N ASP A 154 -5.00 -30.26 3.31
CA ASP A 154 -4.80 -30.37 1.85
C ASP A 154 -4.21 -29.14 1.15
N ALA A 155 -2.88 -28.99 1.26
CA ALA A 155 -2.07 -28.47 0.16
C ALA A 155 -0.62 -28.94 0.29
N ALA A 156 -0.37 -30.18 -0.11
CA ALA A 156 0.94 -30.59 -0.57
C ALA A 156 1.24 -29.85 -1.89
N ASP A 157 2.46 -29.31 -1.98
CA ASP A 157 3.11 -28.84 -3.19
C ASP A 157 2.35 -27.83 -4.07
N THR A 158 2.41 -26.54 -3.72
CA THR A 158 2.30 -25.46 -4.71
C THR A 158 3.11 -24.25 -4.27
N PRO A 159 4.02 -23.70 -5.10
CA PRO A 159 4.70 -22.44 -4.78
C PRO A 159 3.68 -21.29 -4.82
N ALA A 160 3.36 -20.75 -3.64
CA ALA A 160 2.35 -19.70 -3.46
C ALA A 160 2.73 -18.41 -4.20
N LYS A 161 1.85 -18.05 -5.14
CA LYS A 161 1.90 -16.92 -6.09
C LYS A 161 1.48 -15.61 -5.39
N PRO A 162 2.11 -14.44 -5.66
CA PRO A 162 1.75 -13.20 -4.98
C PRO A 162 0.51 -12.54 -5.60
N ALA A 163 -0.30 -11.91 -4.73
CA ALA A 163 -1.32 -10.87 -4.97
C ALA A 163 -1.52 -10.46 -6.43
N ASN A 164 -2.27 -11.27 -7.16
CA ASN A 164 -2.89 -10.94 -8.43
C ASN A 164 -4.09 -11.89 -8.53
N ALA A 165 -5.30 -11.45 -8.19
CA ALA A 165 -6.47 -12.17 -8.69
C ALA A 165 -6.33 -12.18 -10.22
N SER A 166 -6.08 -13.35 -10.79
CA SER A 166 -5.77 -13.55 -12.20
C SER A 166 -6.83 -14.51 -12.72
N THR A 167 -7.82 -13.95 -13.41
CA THR A 167 -8.86 -14.73 -14.07
C THR A 167 -8.37 -15.03 -15.47
N ASP A 168 -8.23 -16.31 -15.81
CA ASP A 168 -7.96 -16.73 -17.18
C ASP A 168 -9.25 -16.57 -18.00
N LEU A 169 -9.16 -15.86 -19.12
CA LEU A 169 -10.28 -15.63 -20.04
C LEU A 169 -10.21 -16.55 -21.27
N GLY A 170 -9.12 -17.31 -21.44
CA GLY A 170 -8.85 -18.11 -22.62
C GLY A 170 -7.86 -17.46 -23.60
N ASP A 171 -7.30 -18.26 -24.51
CA ASP A 171 -6.33 -17.85 -25.54
C ASP A 171 -5.08 -17.12 -25.04
N GLY A 172 -4.65 -17.43 -23.81
CA GLY A 172 -3.51 -16.78 -23.17
C GLY A 172 -3.80 -15.35 -22.69
N ILE A 173 -5.07 -14.93 -22.69
CA ILE A 173 -5.51 -13.63 -22.18
C ILE A 173 -6.00 -13.78 -20.74
N SER A 174 -5.50 -12.93 -19.84
CA SER A 174 -5.89 -12.91 -18.44
C SER A 174 -6.29 -11.53 -17.96
N PHE A 175 -7.31 -11.49 -17.10
CA PHE A 175 -7.70 -10.30 -16.34
C PHE A 175 -6.98 -10.30 -14.98
N ARG A 176 -6.40 -9.16 -14.61
CA ARG A 176 -5.58 -9.01 -13.40
C ARG A 176 -5.87 -7.68 -12.71
N VAL A 177 -5.77 -7.66 -11.38
CA VAL A 177 -5.89 -6.43 -10.59
C VAL A 177 -4.49 -6.00 -10.13
N GLY A 178 -4.01 -4.87 -10.66
CA GLY A 178 -2.72 -4.28 -10.32
C GLY A 178 -2.82 -2.96 -9.56
N ARG A 179 -1.68 -2.40 -9.16
CA ARG A 179 -1.57 -1.12 -8.41
C ARG A 179 -2.22 0.11 -9.08
N PHE A 180 -2.57 0.02 -10.36
CA PHE A 180 -3.17 1.12 -11.14
C PHE A 180 -4.63 0.83 -11.54
N GLY A 181 -5.21 -0.22 -10.98
CA GLY A 181 -6.55 -0.72 -11.30
C GLY A 181 -6.53 -2.03 -12.10
N PRO A 182 -7.72 -2.56 -12.41
CA PRO A 182 -7.89 -3.76 -13.22
C PRO A 182 -7.38 -3.57 -14.65
N TYR A 183 -6.78 -4.63 -15.21
CA TYR A 183 -6.22 -4.66 -16.55
C TYR A 183 -6.30 -6.06 -17.17
N VAL A 184 -6.29 -6.14 -18.49
CA VAL A 184 -6.17 -7.39 -19.25
C VAL A 184 -4.78 -7.50 -19.87
N THR A 185 -4.26 -8.72 -20.00
CA THR A 185 -2.95 -8.99 -20.57
C THR A 185 -2.93 -10.29 -21.38
N ASP A 186 -2.30 -10.27 -22.55
CA ASP A 186 -1.97 -11.46 -23.37
C ASP A 186 -0.52 -11.95 -23.12
N GLY A 187 0.14 -11.42 -22.08
CA GLY A 187 1.55 -11.64 -21.79
C GLY A 187 2.54 -10.73 -22.56
N LYS A 188 2.09 -10.07 -23.62
CA LYS A 188 2.90 -9.13 -24.43
C LYS A 188 2.39 -7.69 -24.35
N LYS A 189 1.09 -7.49 -24.31
CA LYS A 189 0.35 -6.22 -24.25
C LYS A 189 -0.51 -6.19 -23.01
N ASN A 190 -0.71 -4.99 -22.49
CA ASN A 190 -1.58 -4.73 -21.35
C ASN A 190 -2.58 -3.61 -21.71
N ALA A 191 -3.84 -3.79 -21.37
CA ALA A 191 -4.87 -2.77 -21.54
C ALA A 191 -5.65 -2.56 -20.24
N ALA A 192 -5.98 -1.31 -19.93
CA ALA A 192 -6.72 -0.97 -18.72
C ALA A 192 -8.18 -1.42 -18.85
N ALA A 193 -8.70 -2.08 -17.81
CA ALA A 193 -10.06 -2.60 -17.76
C ALA A 193 -10.83 -1.98 -16.58
N LYS A 194 -10.71 -0.65 -16.40
CA LYS A 194 -11.21 0.10 -15.23
C LYS A 194 -12.71 -0.07 -14.96
N ASN A 195 -13.49 -0.37 -16.00
CA ASN A 195 -14.95 -0.49 -15.92
C ASN A 195 -15.41 -1.95 -15.76
N TYR A 196 -14.48 -2.90 -15.58
CA TYR A 196 -14.77 -4.32 -15.55
C TYR A 196 -14.21 -4.97 -14.28
N THR A 197 -14.88 -6.02 -13.85
CA THR A 197 -14.48 -6.94 -12.78
C THR A 197 -14.18 -8.32 -13.36
N ALA A 198 -13.59 -9.20 -12.55
CA ALA A 198 -13.31 -10.58 -12.94
C ALA A 198 -14.54 -11.34 -13.46
N ASP A 199 -15.74 -11.00 -12.94
CA ASP A 199 -17.00 -11.69 -13.27
C ASP A 199 -17.74 -11.06 -14.47
N THR A 200 -17.40 -9.82 -14.83
CA THR A 200 -18.10 -9.05 -15.88
C THR A 200 -17.30 -8.91 -17.18
N ILE A 201 -15.99 -9.19 -17.13
CA ILE A 201 -15.10 -9.15 -18.30
C ILE A 201 -15.28 -10.44 -19.13
N THR A 202 -15.42 -10.30 -20.45
CA THR A 202 -15.44 -11.44 -21.38
C THR A 202 -14.16 -11.47 -22.24
N LEU A 203 -13.87 -12.63 -22.83
CA LEU A 203 -12.71 -12.79 -23.73
C LEU A 203 -12.75 -11.80 -24.91
N ASP A 204 -13.93 -11.57 -25.49
CA ASP A 204 -14.08 -10.67 -26.64
C ASP A 204 -13.84 -9.20 -26.27
N VAL A 205 -14.36 -8.77 -25.11
CA VAL A 205 -14.06 -7.44 -24.57
C VAL A 205 -12.56 -7.30 -24.25
N ALA A 206 -11.94 -8.34 -23.71
CA ALA A 206 -10.50 -8.32 -23.42
C ALA A 206 -9.65 -8.20 -24.70
N ARG A 207 -10.04 -8.88 -25.79
CA ARG A 207 -9.40 -8.73 -27.10
C ARG A 207 -9.57 -7.32 -27.66
N GLU A 208 -10.76 -6.73 -27.54
CA GLU A 208 -11.02 -5.37 -27.98
C GLU A 208 -10.15 -4.35 -27.22
N LEU A 209 -10.06 -4.51 -25.88
CA LEU A 209 -9.20 -3.66 -25.05
C LEU A 209 -7.72 -3.80 -25.43
N LEU A 210 -7.24 -5.01 -25.74
CA LEU A 210 -5.86 -5.27 -26.16
C LEU A 210 -5.57 -4.79 -27.59
N ALA A 211 -6.59 -4.75 -28.47
CA ALA A 211 -6.51 -4.18 -29.80
C ALA A 211 -6.54 -2.64 -29.77
N GLY A 212 -7.31 -2.06 -28.85
CA GLY A 212 -7.40 -0.64 -28.54
C GLY A 212 -6.15 -0.12 -27.82
N GLY A 213 -5.00 -0.14 -28.51
CA GLY A 213 -3.82 0.57 -28.03
C GLY A 213 -4.14 2.06 -27.77
N PRO A 214 -3.43 2.75 -26.85
CA PRO A 214 -3.65 4.17 -26.65
C PRO A 214 -3.40 4.87 -27.99
N LYS A 215 -4.44 5.46 -28.59
CA LYS A 215 -4.26 6.42 -29.68
C LYS A 215 -3.46 7.58 -29.09
N LYS A 216 -2.13 7.55 -29.25
CA LYS A 216 -1.33 8.76 -29.11
C LYS A 216 -1.92 9.72 -30.12
N ALA A 217 -2.44 10.86 -29.66
CA ALA A 217 -2.69 11.96 -30.58
C ALA A 217 -1.40 12.20 -31.36
N GLU A 218 -1.51 12.30 -32.69
CA GLU A 218 -0.34 12.58 -33.52
C GLU A 218 0.27 13.90 -33.07
N PRO A 219 1.60 13.98 -32.97
CA PRO A 219 2.26 15.21 -32.58
C PRO A 219 2.01 16.29 -33.63
N ILE A 220 1.82 17.52 -33.15
CA ILE A 220 1.75 18.70 -34.01
C ILE A 220 3.16 19.25 -34.17
N GLU A 221 3.63 19.43 -35.40
CA GLU A 221 4.92 20.05 -35.69
C GLU A 221 4.86 21.56 -35.44
N LEU A 222 5.73 22.07 -34.57
CA LEU A 222 5.84 23.52 -34.30
C LEU A 222 6.91 24.19 -35.16
N GLY A 223 7.99 23.46 -35.50
CA GLY A 223 9.08 23.96 -36.34
C GLY A 223 10.48 23.64 -35.80
N LYS A 224 11.51 24.13 -36.50
CA LYS A 224 12.92 23.82 -36.23
C LYS A 224 13.53 24.84 -35.27
N ASN A 225 14.26 24.38 -34.26
CA ASN A 225 15.03 25.22 -33.36
C ASN A 225 16.31 25.69 -34.07
N PRO A 226 16.52 27.01 -34.30
CA PRO A 226 17.70 27.51 -35.00
C PRO A 226 19.03 27.23 -34.28
N ALA A 227 19.04 27.07 -32.96
CA ALA A 227 20.26 26.87 -32.18
C ALA A 227 20.76 25.43 -32.20
N THR A 228 19.86 24.46 -32.38
CA THR A 228 20.19 23.02 -32.31
C THR A 228 19.89 22.27 -33.60
N ASP A 229 19.26 22.95 -34.57
CA ASP A 229 18.79 22.38 -35.83
C ASP A 229 17.79 21.21 -35.64
N GLN A 230 17.17 21.09 -34.46
CA GLN A 230 16.25 20.01 -34.12
C GLN A 230 14.79 20.46 -34.27
N MET A 231 13.92 19.55 -34.72
CA MET A 231 12.49 19.79 -34.80
C MET A 231 11.84 19.78 -33.41
N ILE A 232 10.84 20.62 -33.21
CA ILE A 232 10.02 20.70 -32.00
C ILE A 232 8.59 20.22 -32.31
N TYR A 233 8.10 19.32 -31.48
CA TYR A 233 6.77 18.73 -31.57
C TYR A 233 5.95 19.06 -30.33
N TYR A 234 4.66 19.30 -30.50
CA TYR A 234 3.67 19.43 -29.44
C TYR A 234 2.80 18.18 -29.33
N TYR A 235 2.64 17.68 -28.11
CA TYR A 235 1.81 16.54 -27.76
C TYR A 235 0.64 17.00 -26.87
N PRO A 236 -0.59 17.06 -27.40
CA PRO A 236 -1.75 17.54 -26.64
C PRO A 236 -2.16 16.55 -25.52
N THR A 237 -1.86 15.27 -25.69
CA THR A 237 -2.20 14.22 -24.72
C THR A 237 -0.98 13.40 -24.34
N GLY A 238 -0.68 13.34 -23.04
CA GLY A 238 0.38 12.52 -22.46
C GLY A 238 0.00 12.01 -21.06
N ARG A 239 0.76 11.05 -20.53
CA ARG A 239 0.52 10.43 -19.21
C ARG A 239 0.41 11.43 -18.06
N TYR A 240 1.04 12.60 -18.20
CA TYR A 240 1.13 13.65 -17.19
C TYR A 240 0.61 15.01 -17.71
N GLY A 241 -0.22 15.01 -18.77
CA GLY A 241 -0.68 16.22 -19.44
C GLY A 241 0.09 16.54 -20.73
N ALA A 242 -0.24 17.67 -21.36
CA ALA A 242 0.37 18.11 -22.61
C ALA A 242 1.85 18.50 -22.44
N TYR A 243 2.65 18.29 -23.48
CA TYR A 243 4.08 18.60 -23.46
C TYR A 243 4.62 18.91 -24.85
N ILE A 244 5.69 19.70 -24.91
CA ILE A 244 6.52 19.86 -26.10
C ILE A 244 7.78 18.99 -25.99
N SER A 245 8.28 18.53 -27.12
CA SER A 245 9.46 17.68 -27.21
C SER A 245 10.38 18.15 -28.32
N SER A 246 11.66 18.25 -28.02
CA SER A 246 12.72 18.35 -29.02
C SER A 246 13.77 17.28 -28.70
N ASN A 247 13.80 16.24 -29.52
CA ASN A 247 14.67 15.07 -29.35
C ASN A 247 14.56 14.43 -27.94
N LYS A 248 15.54 14.65 -27.05
CA LYS A 248 15.58 14.09 -25.68
C LYS A 248 15.08 15.07 -24.59
N VAL A 249 14.69 16.29 -24.97
CA VAL A 249 14.22 17.31 -24.03
C VAL A 249 12.70 17.41 -24.13
N ASN A 250 12.02 17.13 -23.02
CA ASN A 250 10.56 17.23 -22.92
C ASN A 250 10.18 18.30 -21.91
N VAL A 251 9.29 19.22 -22.26
CA VAL A 251 8.79 20.29 -21.38
C VAL A 251 7.27 20.19 -21.28
N SER A 252 6.74 20.06 -20.06
CA SER A 252 5.29 20.07 -19.83
C SER A 252 4.73 21.47 -20.07
N VAL A 253 3.61 21.55 -20.79
CA VAL A 253 2.91 22.81 -21.10
C VAL A 253 1.42 22.64 -20.83
N LYS A 254 0.71 23.74 -20.55
CA LYS A 254 -0.75 23.70 -20.32
C LYS A 254 -1.53 23.69 -21.64
N THR A 255 -1.06 24.41 -22.64
CA THR A 255 -1.67 24.58 -23.98
C THR A 255 -0.58 24.53 -25.05
N GLN A 256 -0.95 24.48 -26.33
CA GLN A 256 0.00 24.55 -27.45
C GLN A 256 0.70 25.91 -27.47
N PRO A 257 2.03 25.99 -27.31
CA PRO A 257 2.78 27.24 -27.46
C PRO A 257 3.08 27.51 -28.95
N ASP A 258 3.42 28.76 -29.26
CA ASP A 258 4.08 29.11 -30.52
C ASP A 258 5.54 28.60 -30.56
N LEU A 259 6.17 28.69 -31.73
CA LEU A 259 7.53 28.19 -31.95
C LEU A 259 8.57 28.92 -31.10
N GLU A 260 8.46 30.24 -30.95
CA GLU A 260 9.42 31.07 -30.21
C GLU A 260 9.41 30.71 -28.71
N THR A 261 8.21 30.66 -28.11
CA THR A 261 8.02 30.23 -26.72
C THR A 261 8.49 28.79 -26.51
N ALA A 262 8.25 27.91 -27.48
CA ALA A 262 8.69 26.52 -27.39
C ALA A 262 10.22 26.38 -27.41
N ILE A 263 10.91 27.18 -28.24
CA ILE A 263 12.38 27.24 -28.30
C ILE A 263 12.94 27.69 -26.94
N ASP A 264 12.40 28.75 -26.36
CA ASP A 264 12.86 29.27 -25.06
C ASP A 264 12.67 28.26 -23.94
N LEU A 265 11.52 27.59 -23.90
CA LEU A 265 11.23 26.56 -22.90
C LEU A 265 12.15 25.35 -23.02
N ILE A 266 12.50 24.95 -24.25
CA ILE A 266 13.42 23.83 -24.51
C ILE A 266 14.86 24.21 -24.16
N ASN A 267 15.32 25.39 -24.57
CA ASN A 267 16.69 25.86 -24.35
C ASN A 267 16.98 26.12 -22.87
N ASN A 268 15.99 26.63 -22.12
CA ASN A 268 16.15 26.95 -20.69
C ASN A 268 15.94 25.74 -19.77
N LYS A 269 15.49 24.59 -20.29
CA LYS A 269 15.29 23.40 -19.48
C LYS A 269 16.60 22.64 -19.28
N LYS A 270 17.13 22.69 -18.05
CA LYS A 270 18.28 21.85 -17.66
C LYS A 270 17.93 20.35 -17.89
N PRO A 271 18.83 19.55 -18.49
CA PRO A 271 18.59 18.13 -18.70
C PRO A 271 18.28 17.45 -17.36
N SER A 272 17.29 16.55 -17.35
CA SER A 272 16.82 15.96 -16.10
C SER A 272 17.98 15.27 -15.36
N THR A 273 18.19 15.61 -14.10
CA THR A 273 19.27 15.11 -13.22
C THR A 273 19.16 13.63 -12.84
N ARG A 274 18.18 12.88 -13.40
CA ARG A 274 17.90 11.48 -13.03
C ARG A 274 18.93 10.45 -13.50
N PHE A 275 19.99 10.85 -14.21
CA PHE A 275 21.11 9.97 -14.57
C PHE A 275 22.46 10.62 -14.32
N ARG A 276 22.69 11.18 -13.13
CA ARG A 276 24.08 11.40 -12.67
C ARG A 276 24.62 10.06 -12.18
N LYS A 277 25.19 9.26 -13.11
CA LYS A 277 26.06 8.11 -12.74
C LYS A 277 27.11 8.66 -11.77
N LYS A 278 27.26 8.05 -10.59
CA LYS A 278 28.45 8.27 -9.76
C LYS A 278 29.66 7.92 -10.63
N ALA A 279 30.48 8.92 -10.94
CA ALA A 279 31.82 8.66 -11.43
C ALA A 279 32.59 7.95 -10.31
N LYS A 280 33.32 6.89 -10.68
CA LYS A 280 34.29 6.22 -9.82
C LYS A 280 35.44 7.18 -9.51
#